data_AF-A0A8C0M4S7-F1
#
_entry.id   AF-A0A8C0M4S7-F1
#
_cell.length_a   1.000
_cell.length_b   1.000
_cell.length_c   1.000
_cell.angle_alpha   90.00
_cell.angle_beta   90.00
_cell.angle_gamma   90.00
#
_symmetry.space_group_name_H-M   'P 1'
#
loop_
_entity.id
_entity.type
_entity.pdbx_description
1 polymer ?
#
loop_
_entity_poly.entity_id
_entity_poly.type
_entity_poly.pdbx_seq_one_letter_code
_entity_poly.pdbx_strand_id
1 'polypeptide(L)'
;MPPPSLCLWWGCGPGVDMISKMLKMQMLEDEDDLAYAETEKKARTDSTSDGRPAWMRTLHTTASNWLHLIPQTLSHLKRTVENIKDPLFRFFEREVKMGAKLLQDVRQDLADVVQVCEGKKKQTNYLRTLINELVKGILPRSWSHYTVPAGMTVIQWVSDFSERIKQLQNISQAAASGGAKELKNIHVCPGSTWPRPTAGPWRSSAWKSMSPPPRAPPLMPAALGSRV
;
A
#
# COMPACT_ATOMS: atom_id res chain seq x y z
N MET A 1 25.24 -12.57 -4.78
CA MET A 1 24.59 -11.55 -5.64
C MET A 1 23.90 -12.30 -6.77
N PRO A 2 22.56 -12.32 -6.85
CA PRO A 2 21.87 -12.96 -7.96
C PRO A 2 21.87 -12.05 -9.21
N PRO A 3 21.75 -12.61 -10.42
CA PRO A 3 21.93 -11.89 -11.68
C PRO A 3 20.79 -10.91 -12.02
N PRO A 4 21.03 -9.92 -12.91
CA PRO A 4 20.15 -8.77 -13.13
C PRO A 4 18.78 -9.08 -13.79
N SER A 5 18.58 -10.32 -14.23
CA SER A 5 17.44 -10.71 -15.08
C SER A 5 16.15 -11.01 -14.31
N LEU A 6 16.17 -10.99 -12.98
CA LEU A 6 15.00 -11.33 -12.13
C LEU A 6 14.26 -10.10 -11.57
N CYS A 7 14.76 -8.87 -11.78
CA CYS A 7 14.09 -7.64 -11.34
C CYS A 7 12.80 -7.32 -12.11
N LEU A 8 12.51 -8.00 -13.24
CA LEU A 8 11.30 -7.77 -14.04
C LEU A 8 10.09 -8.60 -13.59
N TRP A 9 10.23 -9.51 -12.61
CA TRP A 9 9.14 -10.38 -12.14
C TRP A 9 8.52 -9.97 -10.80
N TRP A 10 9.11 -9.01 -10.08
CA TRP A 10 8.48 -8.35 -8.94
C TRP A 10 8.21 -6.91 -9.34
N GLY A 11 6.95 -6.59 -9.62
CA GLY A 11 6.50 -5.28 -10.11
C GLY A 11 6.79 -4.13 -9.15
N CYS A 12 8.04 -3.69 -9.08
CA CYS A 12 8.38 -2.32 -8.75
C CYS A 12 8.22 -1.51 -10.03
N GLY A 13 7.09 -0.82 -10.18
CA GLY A 13 6.96 0.20 -11.21
C GLY A 13 8.03 1.30 -11.00
N PRO A 14 8.53 1.94 -12.07
CA PRO A 14 9.56 2.99 -12.02
C PRO A 14 9.16 4.27 -11.26
N GLY A 15 7.98 4.32 -10.62
CA GLY A 15 7.50 5.45 -9.82
C GLY A 15 7.92 5.47 -8.35
N VAL A 16 8.27 4.32 -7.76
CA VAL A 16 8.59 4.23 -6.32
C VAL A 16 9.92 4.91 -5.99
N ASP A 17 10.89 4.84 -6.91
CA ASP A 17 12.19 5.49 -6.75
C ASP A 17 12.09 7.02 -6.85
N MET A 18 11.15 7.56 -7.63
CA MET A 18 10.96 9.01 -7.76
C MET A 18 10.34 9.59 -6.49
N ILE A 19 9.37 8.93 -5.87
CA ILE A 19 8.76 9.39 -4.61
C ILE A 19 9.78 9.28 -3.46
N SER A 20 10.55 8.18 -3.41
CA SER A 20 11.62 8.00 -2.42
C SER A 20 12.75 9.02 -2.59
N LYS A 21 13.06 9.42 -3.83
CA LYS A 21 14.00 10.51 -4.14
C LYS A 21 13.45 11.89 -3.79
N MET A 22 12.17 12.18 -4.05
CA MET A 22 11.55 13.46 -3.65
C MET A 22 11.49 13.60 -2.12
N LEU A 23 11.13 12.53 -1.40
CA LEU A 23 11.15 12.52 0.06
C LEU A 23 12.57 12.65 0.63
N LYS A 24 13.59 12.12 -0.04
CA LYS A 24 15.01 12.33 0.35
C LYS A 24 15.53 13.72 0.02
N MET A 25 15.06 14.33 -1.08
CA MET A 25 15.47 15.68 -1.47
C MET A 25 14.89 16.72 -0.50
N GLN A 26 13.63 16.54 -0.07
CA GLN A 26 13.04 17.33 1.01
C GLN A 26 13.82 17.25 2.33
N MET A 27 14.49 16.14 2.62
CA MET A 27 15.30 16.00 3.83
C MET A 27 16.67 16.71 3.74
N LEU A 28 17.15 17.03 2.53
CA LEU A 28 18.43 17.73 2.34
C LEU A 28 18.26 19.25 2.34
N GLU A 29 17.07 19.77 2.02
CA GLU A 29 16.77 21.20 2.08
C GLU A 29 16.72 21.72 3.53
N ASP A 30 16.47 20.84 4.52
CA ASP A 30 16.36 21.20 5.94
C ASP A 30 17.68 21.11 6.74
N GLU A 31 18.78 20.57 6.17
CA GLU A 31 20.07 20.40 6.87
C GLU A 31 21.06 21.56 6.61
N ASP A 32 20.90 22.34 5.54
CA ASP A 32 21.86 23.41 5.16
C ASP A 32 21.62 24.76 5.87
N ASP A 33 20.53 24.92 6.65
CA ASP A 33 20.14 26.20 7.29
C ASP A 33 20.59 26.35 8.77
N LEU A 34 21.52 25.48 9.23
CA LEU A 34 21.98 25.45 10.64
C LEU A 34 23.42 25.92 10.87
N ALA A 35 24.11 26.43 9.85
CA ALA A 35 25.43 27.02 10.00
C ALA A 35 25.32 28.56 9.95
N TYR A 36 25.70 29.22 11.05
CA TYR A 36 25.79 30.68 11.28
C TYR A 36 24.57 31.38 11.87
N ALA A 37 24.43 31.30 13.20
CA ALA A 37 23.89 32.43 13.98
C ALA A 37 24.29 32.33 15.47
N GLU A 38 25.59 32.47 15.77
CA GLU A 38 26.04 32.81 17.12
C GLU A 38 26.54 34.26 17.11
N THR A 39 25.63 35.22 17.36
CA THR A 39 25.84 36.39 18.24
C THR A 39 24.67 37.40 18.19
N GLU A 40 24.14 37.68 19.38
CA GLU A 40 23.49 38.94 19.83
C GLU A 40 22.04 39.32 19.47
N LYS A 41 21.19 39.16 20.50
CA LYS A 41 20.21 40.10 21.09
C LYS A 41 19.08 40.74 20.22
N LYS A 42 17.86 40.40 20.67
CA LYS A 42 16.59 41.17 20.69
C LYS A 42 16.05 41.68 19.34
N ALA A 43 15.10 40.93 18.80
CA ALA A 43 13.85 41.49 18.28
C ALA A 43 12.75 40.42 18.35
N ARG A 44 11.58 40.80 18.86
CA ARG A 44 10.36 39.99 18.78
C ARG A 44 9.97 39.91 17.31
N THR A 45 10.17 38.75 16.70
CA THR A 45 9.49 38.35 15.47
C THR A 45 8.55 37.20 15.82
N ASP A 46 7.29 37.57 16.03
CA ASP A 46 6.15 36.64 16.03
C ASP A 46 5.97 36.13 14.61
N SER A 47 6.69 35.06 14.30
CA SER A 47 6.57 34.32 13.05
C SER A 47 6.78 32.84 13.38
N THR A 48 5.73 32.23 13.94
CA THR A 48 5.40 30.79 13.85
C THR A 48 6.59 29.84 13.70
N SER A 49 7.56 29.85 14.63
CA SER A 49 8.47 28.71 14.73
C SER A 49 7.68 27.60 15.40
N ASP A 50 7.23 26.62 14.60
CA ASP A 50 6.56 25.43 15.10
C ASP A 50 7.50 24.77 16.12
N GLY A 51 7.25 24.97 17.42
CA GLY A 51 8.12 24.56 18.53
C GLY A 51 8.24 23.04 18.71
N ARG A 52 7.82 22.28 17.69
CA ARG A 52 7.85 20.83 17.63
C ARG A 52 9.21 20.34 17.13
N PRO A 53 9.73 19.23 17.69
CA PRO A 53 10.94 18.59 17.18
C PRO A 53 10.85 18.25 15.68
N ALA A 54 11.97 18.28 14.97
CA ALA A 54 12.04 18.00 13.54
C ALA A 54 11.38 16.67 13.15
N TRP A 55 11.68 15.58 13.89
CA TRP A 55 11.08 14.27 13.65
C TRP A 55 9.54 14.27 13.71
N MET A 56 8.94 15.12 14.56
CA MET A 56 7.49 15.22 14.71
C MET A 56 6.87 15.97 13.52
N ARG A 57 7.55 16.99 13.01
CA ARG A 57 7.15 17.68 11.77
C ARG A 57 7.22 16.75 10.57
N THR A 58 8.33 16.02 10.40
CA THR A 58 8.47 15.02 9.32
C THR A 58 7.40 13.93 9.42
N LEU A 59 7.14 13.41 10.62
CA LEU A 59 6.11 12.39 10.82
C LEU A 59 4.71 12.91 10.51
N HIS A 60 4.37 14.14 10.93
CA HIS A 60 3.09 14.77 10.63
C HIS A 60 2.87 14.89 9.12
N THR A 61 3.85 15.44 8.40
CA THR A 61 3.80 15.56 6.93
C THR A 61 3.66 14.18 6.27
N THR A 62 4.46 13.21 6.69
CA THR A 62 4.46 11.85 6.13
C THR A 62 3.12 11.15 6.36
N ALA A 63 2.59 11.17 7.59
CA ALA A 63 1.32 10.55 7.92
C ALA A 63 0.14 11.23 7.19
N SER A 64 0.19 12.56 7.06
CA SER A 64 -0.79 13.32 6.28
C SER A 64 -0.74 12.93 4.80
N ASN A 65 0.45 12.80 4.22
CA ASN A 65 0.60 12.38 2.82
C ASN A 65 0.08 10.95 2.60
N TRP A 66 0.36 10.02 3.52
CA TRP A 66 -0.18 8.67 3.45
C TRP A 66 -1.70 8.63 3.56
N LEU A 67 -2.32 9.47 4.40
CA LEU A 67 -3.79 9.60 4.48
C LEU A 67 -4.43 10.05 3.17
N HIS A 68 -3.74 10.90 2.39
CA HIS A 68 -4.19 11.34 1.07
C HIS A 68 -3.98 10.26 0.00
N LEU A 69 -2.90 9.48 0.09
CA LEU A 69 -2.56 8.43 -0.86
C LEU A 69 -3.48 7.20 -0.72
N ILE A 70 -3.84 6.84 0.52
CA ILE A 70 -4.73 5.72 0.81
C ILE A 70 -6.17 6.13 0.50
N PRO A 71 -6.99 5.30 -0.18
CA PRO A 71 -8.39 5.62 -0.43
C PRO A 71 -9.18 5.90 0.86
N GLN A 72 -10.20 6.76 0.80
CA GLN A 72 -10.96 7.15 2.00
C GLN A 72 -11.95 6.07 2.45
N THR A 73 -12.61 5.42 1.49
CA THR A 73 -13.71 4.49 1.76
C THR A 73 -13.64 3.28 0.83
N LEU A 74 -13.97 2.11 1.35
CA LEU A 74 -14.18 0.90 0.57
C LEU A 74 -15.65 0.50 0.67
N SER A 75 -16.38 0.54 -0.45
CA SER A 75 -17.77 0.09 -0.49
C SER A 75 -17.84 -1.42 -0.32
N HIS A 76 -18.80 -1.89 0.48
CA HIS A 76 -19.06 -3.31 0.63
C HIS A 76 -19.84 -3.86 -0.57
N LEU A 77 -19.61 -5.14 -0.88
CA LEU A 77 -20.42 -5.85 -1.88
C LEU A 77 -21.85 -6.01 -1.38
N LYS A 78 -22.82 -5.71 -2.24
CA LYS A 78 -24.25 -5.92 -1.95
C LYS A 78 -24.61 -7.38 -2.11
N ARG A 79 -25.10 -7.99 -1.03
CA ARG A 79 -25.60 -9.37 -1.03
C ARG A 79 -26.94 -9.46 -1.75
N THR A 80 -27.04 -10.39 -2.71
CA THR A 80 -28.30 -10.84 -3.31
C THR A 80 -28.37 -12.37 -3.25
N VAL A 81 -29.58 -12.93 -3.37
CA VAL A 81 -29.82 -14.39 -3.28
C VAL A 81 -29.10 -15.15 -4.40
N GLU A 82 -28.94 -14.53 -5.55
CA GLU A 82 -28.25 -15.07 -6.72
C GLU A 82 -26.74 -14.97 -6.56
N ASN A 83 -26.22 -13.84 -6.08
CA ASN A 83 -24.78 -13.60 -5.93
C ASN A 83 -24.16 -14.46 -4.82
N ILE A 84 -24.87 -14.66 -3.70
CA ILE A 84 -24.32 -15.43 -2.56
C ILE A 84 -24.16 -16.93 -2.87
N LYS A 85 -24.81 -17.43 -3.91
CA LYS A 85 -24.61 -18.81 -4.39
C LYS A 85 -23.29 -18.98 -5.12
N ASP A 86 -22.72 -17.89 -5.67
CA ASP A 86 -21.44 -17.94 -6.38
C ASP A 86 -20.26 -17.98 -5.38
N PRO A 87 -19.41 -19.03 -5.40
CA PRO A 87 -18.27 -19.15 -4.50
C PRO A 87 -17.23 -18.03 -4.68
N LEU A 88 -17.10 -17.48 -5.89
CA LEU A 88 -16.19 -16.38 -6.20
C LEU A 88 -16.70 -15.07 -5.57
N PHE A 89 -18.01 -14.83 -5.63
CA PHE A 89 -18.63 -13.69 -4.94
C PHE A 89 -18.39 -13.79 -3.43
N ARG A 90 -18.62 -14.96 -2.82
CA ARG A 90 -18.38 -15.18 -1.38
C ARG A 90 -16.92 -14.97 -1.00
N PHE A 91 -15.99 -15.30 -1.88
CA PHE A 91 -14.57 -15.03 -1.66
C PHE A 91 -14.31 -13.52 -1.63
N PHE A 92 -14.66 -12.79 -2.70
CA PHE A 92 -14.42 -11.36 -2.79
C PHE A 92 -15.15 -10.55 -1.72
N GLU A 93 -16.35 -10.97 -1.34
CA GLU A 93 -17.07 -10.34 -0.24
C GLU A 93 -16.28 -10.39 1.08
N ARG A 94 -15.64 -11.52 1.38
CA ARG A 94 -14.79 -11.64 2.57
C ARG A 94 -13.53 -10.79 2.46
N GLU A 95 -12.89 -10.80 1.30
CA GLU A 95 -11.70 -9.98 1.04
C GLU A 95 -12.00 -8.49 1.17
N VAL A 96 -13.11 -8.01 0.59
CA VAL A 96 -13.57 -6.62 0.71
C VAL A 96 -13.92 -6.29 2.15
N LYS A 97 -14.54 -7.21 2.90
CA LYS A 97 -14.80 -7.00 4.33
C LYS A 97 -13.51 -6.86 5.14
N MET A 98 -12.51 -7.71 4.91
CA MET A 98 -11.23 -7.64 5.61
C MET A 98 -10.45 -6.38 5.24
N GLY A 99 -10.38 -6.05 3.94
CA GLY A 99 -9.75 -4.83 3.44
C GLY A 99 -10.41 -3.56 3.97
N ALA A 100 -11.75 -3.51 4.05
CA ALA A 100 -12.47 -2.37 4.63
C ALA A 100 -12.13 -2.17 6.11
N LYS A 101 -12.09 -3.27 6.89
CA LYS A 101 -11.75 -3.21 8.31
C LYS A 101 -10.33 -2.69 8.50
N LEU A 102 -9.35 -3.27 7.82
CA LEU A 102 -7.97 -2.81 7.95
C LEU A 102 -7.81 -1.37 7.45
N LEU A 103 -8.50 -0.99 6.37
CA LEU A 103 -8.50 0.39 5.89
C LEU A 103 -8.97 1.37 6.97
N GLN A 104 -10.07 1.05 7.66
CA GLN A 104 -10.56 1.87 8.77
C GLN A 104 -9.53 1.95 9.89
N ASP A 105 -8.97 0.82 10.31
CA ASP A 105 -7.98 0.75 11.38
C ASP A 105 -6.74 1.61 11.04
N VAL A 106 -6.16 1.43 9.85
CA VAL A 106 -4.97 2.19 9.37
C VAL A 106 -5.27 3.68 9.24
N ARG A 107 -6.43 4.06 8.70
CA ARG A 107 -6.80 5.48 8.58
C ARG A 107 -7.01 6.11 9.95
N GLN A 108 -7.64 5.41 10.88
CA GLN A 108 -7.83 5.90 12.24
C GLN A 108 -6.50 6.09 12.96
N ASP A 109 -5.61 5.10 12.83
CA ASP A 109 -4.26 5.16 13.38
C ASP A 109 -3.48 6.36 12.84
N LEU A 110 -3.47 6.58 11.52
CA LEU A 110 -2.81 7.73 10.92
C LEU A 110 -3.44 9.06 11.34
N ALA A 111 -4.77 9.14 11.42
CA ALA A 111 -5.47 10.35 11.87
C ALA A 111 -5.16 10.67 13.35
N ASP A 112 -5.02 9.64 14.18
CA ASP A 112 -4.62 9.77 15.57
C ASP A 112 -3.17 10.23 15.71
N VAL A 113 -2.25 9.70 14.89
CA VAL A 113 -0.86 10.16 14.82
C VAL A 113 -0.78 11.62 14.42
N VAL A 114 -1.54 12.06 13.40
CA VAL A 114 -1.61 13.47 12.99
C VAL A 114 -2.10 14.34 14.14
N GLN A 115 -3.19 13.95 14.83
CA GLN A 115 -3.71 14.70 15.98
C GLN A 115 -2.73 14.76 17.16
N VAL A 116 -1.94 13.70 17.38
CA VAL A 116 -0.88 13.67 18.39
C VAL A 116 0.23 14.65 18.02
N CYS A 117 0.70 14.63 16.77
CA CYS A 117 1.70 15.59 16.28
C CYS A 117 1.18 17.03 16.38
N GLU A 118 -0.13 17.23 16.25
CA GLU A 118 -0.77 18.54 16.41
C GLU A 118 -0.95 19.00 17.87
N GLY A 119 -0.67 18.13 18.84
CA GLY A 119 -0.94 18.38 20.26
C GLY A 119 -2.43 18.35 20.64
N LYS A 120 -3.30 17.95 19.70
CA LYS A 120 -4.76 17.87 19.89
C LYS A 120 -5.21 16.59 20.58
N LYS A 121 -4.37 15.56 20.57
CA LYS A 121 -4.65 14.25 21.19
C LYS A 121 -3.50 13.82 22.10
N LYS A 122 -3.85 13.31 23.28
CA LYS A 122 -2.87 12.73 24.21
C LYS A 122 -2.35 11.41 23.67
N GLN A 123 -1.05 11.17 23.81
CA GLN A 123 -0.43 9.90 23.45
C GLN A 123 -0.90 8.78 24.38
N THR A 124 -1.45 7.73 23.79
CA THR A 124 -1.72 6.46 24.49
C THR A 124 -0.48 5.56 24.39
N ASN A 125 -0.43 4.49 25.19
CA ASN A 125 0.64 3.49 25.09
C ASN A 125 0.72 2.87 23.68
N TYR A 126 -0.44 2.64 23.06
CA TYR A 126 -0.54 2.15 21.69
C TYR A 126 0.07 3.15 20.69
N LEU A 127 -0.35 4.43 20.75
CA LEU A 127 0.15 5.46 19.83
C LEU A 127 1.64 5.73 20.01
N ARG A 128 2.18 5.62 21.23
CA ARG A 128 3.64 5.70 21.45
C ARG A 128 4.40 4.62 20.68
N THR A 129 3.94 3.37 20.74
CA THR A 129 4.57 2.26 20.02
C THR A 129 4.46 2.47 18.51
N LEU A 130 3.25 2.83 18.04
CA LEU A 130 3.00 3.08 16.63
C LEU A 130 3.91 4.19 16.08
N ILE A 131 3.97 5.34 16.75
CA ILE A 131 4.83 6.47 16.37
C ILE A 131 6.29 6.04 16.30
N ASN A 132 6.78 5.29 17.29
CA ASN A 132 8.15 4.79 17.31
C ASN A 132 8.47 3.86 16.14
N GLU A 133 7.53 3.01 15.72
CA GLU A 133 7.70 2.13 14.55
C GLU A 133 7.69 2.94 13.24
N LEU A 134 6.76 3.89 13.11
CA LEU A 134 6.62 4.74 11.92
C LEU A 134 7.84 5.65 11.71
N VAL A 135 8.35 6.29 12.77
CA VAL A 135 9.56 7.12 12.71
C VAL A 135 10.79 6.31 12.29
N LYS A 136 10.84 5.02 12.66
CA LYS A 136 11.92 4.09 12.25
C LYS A 136 11.72 3.51 10.85
N GLY A 137 10.62 3.82 10.17
CA GLY A 137 10.27 3.24 8.87
C GLY A 137 9.88 1.76 8.93
N ILE A 138 9.58 1.23 10.11
CA ILE A 138 9.22 -0.17 10.35
C ILE A 138 7.70 -0.31 10.21
N LEU A 139 7.25 -1.37 9.53
CA LEU A 139 5.83 -1.69 9.42
C LEU A 139 5.26 -2.11 10.79
N PRO A 140 4.22 -1.42 11.31
CA PRO A 140 3.57 -1.83 12.55
C PRO A 140 2.95 -3.23 12.46
N ARG A 141 3.12 -4.03 13.50
CA ARG A 141 2.55 -5.40 13.54
C ARG A 141 1.03 -5.39 13.44
N SER A 142 0.37 -4.36 13.97
CA SER A 142 -1.09 -4.18 13.89
C SER A 142 -1.60 -4.01 12.46
N TRP A 143 -0.74 -3.63 11.50
CA TRP A 143 -1.15 -3.46 10.10
C TRP A 143 -0.86 -4.70 9.24
N SER A 144 -0.03 -5.61 9.74
CA SER A 144 0.40 -6.83 9.04
C SER A 144 -0.63 -7.96 9.16
N HIS A 145 -1.84 -7.73 8.63
CA HIS A 145 -2.93 -8.72 8.60
C HIS A 145 -2.82 -9.71 7.43
N TYR A 146 -1.82 -9.55 6.56
CA TYR A 146 -1.57 -10.39 5.40
C TYR A 146 -0.09 -10.71 5.26
N THR A 147 0.24 -11.64 4.36
CA THR A 147 1.64 -11.99 4.10
C THR A 147 2.36 -10.78 3.48
N VAL A 148 3.29 -10.23 4.24
CA VAL A 148 4.17 -9.14 3.82
C VAL A 148 5.58 -9.70 3.58
N PRO A 149 6.27 -9.33 2.48
CA PRO A 149 7.65 -9.72 2.26
C PRO A 149 8.58 -9.34 3.41
N ALA A 150 9.56 -10.19 3.71
CA ALA A 150 10.54 -9.90 4.75
C ALA A 150 11.34 -8.64 4.39
N GLY A 151 11.45 -7.70 5.35
CA GLY A 151 12.16 -6.44 5.15
C GLY A 151 11.39 -5.37 4.39
N MET A 152 10.09 -5.56 4.10
CA MET A 152 9.26 -4.50 3.54
C MET A 152 9.16 -3.32 4.52
N THR A 153 9.50 -2.13 4.03
CA THR A 153 9.40 -0.89 4.81
C THR A 153 7.96 -0.40 4.86
N VAL A 154 7.62 0.43 5.85
CA VAL A 154 6.27 0.99 5.97
C VAL A 154 5.87 1.83 4.75
N ILE A 155 6.80 2.56 4.13
CA ILE A 155 6.51 3.38 2.94
C ILE A 155 6.18 2.53 1.71
N GLN A 156 6.89 1.41 1.53
CA GLN A 156 6.58 0.45 0.47
C GLN A 156 5.22 -0.19 0.73
N TRP A 157 4.97 -0.57 1.99
CA TRP A 157 3.72 -1.20 2.39
C TRP A 157 2.52 -0.27 2.18
N VAL A 158 2.61 1.02 2.54
CA VAL A 158 1.52 1.98 2.33
C VAL A 158 1.16 2.13 0.85
N SER A 159 2.17 2.15 -0.03
CA SER A 159 1.95 2.21 -1.48
C SER A 159 1.24 0.96 -2.01
N ASP A 160 1.74 -0.23 -1.67
CA ASP A 160 1.12 -1.52 -2.02
C ASP A 160 -0.30 -1.65 -1.43
N PHE A 161 -0.50 -1.25 -0.17
CA PHE A 161 -1.78 -1.26 0.50
C PHE A 161 -2.80 -0.38 -0.23
N SER A 162 -2.41 0.84 -0.65
CA SER A 162 -3.29 1.72 -1.43
C SER A 162 -3.73 1.09 -2.74
N GLU A 163 -2.82 0.46 -3.48
CA GLU A 163 -3.14 -0.26 -4.71
C GLU A 163 -4.11 -1.42 -4.48
N ARG A 164 -3.91 -2.20 -3.40
CA ARG A 164 -4.83 -3.28 -3.00
C ARG A 164 -6.23 -2.77 -2.69
N ILE A 165 -6.33 -1.67 -1.96
CA ILE A 165 -7.63 -1.06 -1.65
C ILE A 165 -8.31 -0.56 -2.93
N LYS A 166 -7.57 0.09 -3.85
CA LYS A 166 -8.11 0.50 -5.16
C LYS A 166 -8.60 -0.69 -5.98
N GLN A 167 -7.87 -1.79 -5.94
CA GLN A 167 -8.31 -3.03 -6.59
C GLN A 167 -9.61 -3.57 -6.00
N LEU A 168 -9.73 -3.58 -4.66
CA LEU A 168 -10.97 -3.97 -3.98
C LEU A 168 -12.14 -3.03 -4.30
N GLN A 169 -11.88 -1.72 -4.49
CA GLN A 169 -12.90 -0.77 -4.96
C GLN A 169 -13.39 -1.14 -6.37
N ASN A 170 -12.47 -1.44 -7.29
CA ASN A 170 -12.82 -1.86 -8.65
C ASN A 170 -13.66 -3.15 -8.64
N ILE A 171 -13.30 -4.11 -7.79
CA ILE A 171 -14.08 -5.35 -7.58
C ILE A 171 -15.48 -5.04 -7.06
N SER A 172 -15.59 -4.16 -6.05
CA SER A 172 -16.89 -3.75 -5.52
C SER A 172 -17.76 -3.04 -6.55
N GLN A 173 -17.17 -2.22 -7.42
CA GLN A 173 -17.89 -1.49 -8.46
C GLN A 173 -18.36 -2.45 -9.57
N ALA A 174 -17.49 -3.35 -10.03
CA ALA A 174 -17.83 -4.36 -11.03
C ALA A 174 -18.93 -5.32 -10.54
N ALA A 175 -18.87 -5.73 -9.27
CA ALA A 175 -19.93 -6.53 -8.66
C ALA A 175 -21.27 -5.78 -8.57
N ALA A 176 -21.24 -4.45 -8.41
CA ALA A 176 -22.44 -3.63 -8.34
C ALA A 176 -23.08 -3.39 -9.71
N SER A 177 -22.29 -3.33 -10.79
CA SER A 177 -22.79 -3.07 -12.15
C SER A 177 -23.27 -4.33 -12.89
N GLY A 178 -22.55 -5.44 -12.79
CA GLY A 178 -22.83 -6.66 -13.57
C GLY A 178 -22.92 -7.96 -12.76
N GLY A 179 -22.91 -7.87 -11.43
CA GLY A 179 -23.04 -9.02 -10.53
C GLY A 179 -21.86 -10.00 -10.62
N ALA A 180 -22.08 -11.25 -10.20
CA ALA A 180 -21.01 -12.26 -10.12
C ALA A 180 -20.36 -12.64 -11.46
N LYS A 181 -20.98 -12.29 -12.60
CA LYS A 181 -20.43 -12.59 -13.93
C LYS A 181 -19.20 -11.74 -14.25
N GLU A 182 -19.22 -10.46 -13.89
CA GLU A 182 -18.09 -9.55 -14.11
C GLU A 182 -16.88 -9.87 -13.24
N LEU A 183 -17.10 -10.49 -12.06
CA LEU A 183 -16.02 -10.91 -11.17
C LEU A 183 -15.06 -11.93 -11.79
N LYS A 184 -15.51 -12.68 -12.81
CA LYS A 184 -14.70 -13.68 -13.52
C LYS A 184 -13.68 -13.07 -14.47
N ASN A 185 -13.91 -11.82 -14.90
CA ASN A 185 -13.07 -11.10 -15.85
C ASN A 185 -12.03 -10.21 -15.16
N ILE A 186 -12.06 -10.13 -13.83
CA ILE A 186 -11.14 -9.28 -13.06
C ILE A 186 -9.82 -10.01 -12.85
N HIS A 187 -8.74 -9.45 -13.38
CA HIS A 187 -7.39 -9.89 -13.07
C HIS A 187 -7.04 -9.49 -11.63
N VAL A 188 -7.06 -10.48 -10.73
CA VAL A 188 -6.61 -10.30 -9.36
C VAL A 188 -5.11 -10.55 -9.27
N CYS A 189 -4.32 -9.55 -8.90
CA CYS A 189 -2.94 -9.72 -8.48
C CYS A 189 -2.83 -10.85 -7.43
N PRO A 190 -2.12 -11.96 -7.68
CA PRO A 190 -2.07 -13.11 -6.75
C PRO A 190 -1.54 -12.75 -5.35
N GLY A 191 -0.78 -11.66 -5.24
CA GLY A 191 -0.29 -11.12 -3.97
C GLY A 191 -1.32 -10.39 -3.13
N SER A 192 -2.46 -9.94 -3.69
CA SER A 192 -3.46 -9.09 -3.01
C SER A 192 -4.47 -9.83 -2.13
N THR A 193 -4.47 -11.16 -2.18
CA THR A 193 -5.35 -11.98 -1.35
C THR A 193 -4.89 -11.94 0.10
N TRP A 194 -5.80 -11.61 1.00
CA TRP A 194 -5.57 -11.60 2.44
C TRP A 194 -5.54 -13.06 2.90
N PRO A 195 -4.37 -13.61 3.27
CA PRO A 195 -4.28 -14.98 3.72
C PRO A 195 -5.05 -15.14 5.02
N ARG A 196 -5.87 -16.18 5.04
CA ARG A 196 -6.74 -16.57 6.15
C ARG A 196 -5.90 -16.85 7.40
N PRO A 197 -6.19 -16.28 8.58
CA PRO A 197 -5.65 -16.79 9.82
C PRO A 197 -6.35 -18.13 10.10
N THR A 198 -5.59 -19.22 10.00
CA THR A 198 -5.96 -20.61 10.34
C THR A 198 -6.99 -21.30 9.41
N ALA A 199 -6.51 -22.06 8.44
CA ALA A 199 -6.61 -23.53 8.49
C ALA A 199 -5.96 -24.13 7.25
N GLY A 200 -5.06 -25.11 7.47
CA GLY A 200 -4.92 -26.36 6.74
C GLY A 200 -4.80 -26.38 5.20
N PRO A 201 -4.26 -27.45 4.61
CA PRO A 201 -3.96 -27.54 3.19
C PRO A 201 -5.24 -27.76 2.37
N TRP A 202 -6.04 -26.72 2.18
CA TRP A 202 -7.11 -26.70 1.18
C TRP A 202 -6.64 -25.86 -0.01
N ARG A 203 -5.78 -26.48 -0.82
CA ARG A 203 -5.53 -26.07 -2.20
C ARG A 203 -6.84 -26.26 -2.96
N SER A 204 -7.72 -25.25 -2.90
CA SER A 204 -9.04 -25.31 -3.52
C SER A 204 -8.88 -25.51 -5.03
N SER A 205 -9.54 -26.55 -5.52
CA SER A 205 -9.56 -27.06 -6.90
C SER A 205 -9.97 -26.04 -7.98
N ALA A 206 -10.33 -24.81 -7.59
CA ALA A 206 -10.73 -23.72 -8.48
C ALA A 206 -9.60 -23.19 -9.37
N TRP A 207 -8.33 -23.40 -8.99
CA TRP A 207 -7.19 -22.94 -9.80
C TRP A 207 -6.80 -23.91 -10.93
N LYS A 208 -7.41 -25.10 -11.01
CA LYS A 208 -7.11 -26.08 -12.06
C LYS A 208 -7.89 -25.85 -13.36
N SER A 209 -8.91 -24.98 -13.36
CA SER A 209 -9.75 -24.72 -14.53
C SER A 209 -9.36 -23.46 -15.31
N MET A 210 -8.34 -22.71 -14.88
CA MET A 210 -7.82 -21.60 -15.66
C MET A 210 -6.81 -22.16 -16.67
N SER A 211 -7.29 -22.57 -17.85
CA SER A 211 -6.42 -22.99 -18.95
C SER A 211 -5.41 -21.87 -19.26
N PRO A 212 -4.11 -22.16 -19.37
CA PRO A 212 -3.15 -21.18 -19.84
C PRO A 212 -3.52 -20.74 -21.27
N PRO A 213 -3.31 -19.46 -21.63
CA PRO A 213 -3.52 -19.02 -23.00
C PRO A 213 -2.66 -19.85 -23.97
N PRO A 214 -3.15 -20.14 -25.19
CA PRO A 214 -2.38 -20.89 -26.16
C PRO A 214 -1.06 -20.17 -26.43
N ARG A 215 0.05 -20.91 -26.31
CA ARG A 215 1.38 -20.43 -26.69
C ARG A 215 1.34 -19.99 -28.14
N ALA A 216 1.74 -18.74 -28.39
CA ALA A 216 1.99 -18.27 -29.75
C ALA A 216 3.00 -19.22 -30.44
N PRO A 217 2.78 -19.59 -31.71
CA PRO A 217 3.71 -20.42 -32.45
C PRO A 217 5.04 -19.67 -32.63
N PRO A 218 6.20 -20.37 -32.55
CA PRO A 218 7.50 -19.74 -32.73
C PRO A 218 7.64 -19.22 -34.16
N LEU A 219 8.04 -17.95 -34.28
CA LEU A 219 8.45 -17.35 -35.54
C LEU A 219 9.68 -18.11 -36.06
N MET A 220 9.51 -18.79 -37.20
CA MET A 220 10.60 -19.45 -37.92
C MET A 220 11.61 -18.39 -38.40
N PRO A 221 12.93 -18.60 -38.22
CA PRO A 221 13.94 -17.72 -38.80
C PRO A 221 13.93 -17.84 -40.32
N ALA A 222 13.86 -16.71 -41.02
CA ALA A 222 14.01 -16.64 -42.46
C ALA A 222 15.41 -17.14 -42.86
N ALA A 223 15.45 -18.19 -43.69
CA ALA A 223 16.69 -18.68 -44.29
C ALA A 223 17.26 -17.61 -45.24
N LEU A 224 18.44 -17.11 -44.90
CA LEU A 224 19.31 -16.38 -45.83
C LEU A 224 19.73 -17.35 -46.94
N GLY A 225 19.13 -17.17 -48.12
CA GLY A 225 19.58 -17.84 -49.34
C GLY A 225 20.88 -17.22 -49.83
N SER A 226 21.99 -17.95 -49.71
CA SER A 226 23.17 -17.73 -50.55
C SER A 226 22.87 -18.24 -51.95
N ARG A 227 22.75 -17.33 -52.92
CA ARG A 227 22.93 -17.63 -54.34
C ARG A 227 24.41 -17.40 -54.67
N VAL A 228 25.00 -18.46 -55.25
CA VAL A 228 26.09 -18.54 -56.26
C VAL A 228 27.18 -17.48 -56.18
#